data_AF-A0A920LR90-F1
#
_entry.id   AF-A0A920LR90-F1
#
_cell.length_a   1.000
_cell.length_b   1.000
_cell.length_c   1.000
_cell.angle_alpha   90.00
_cell.angle_beta   90.00
_cell.angle_gamma   90.00
#
_symmetry.space_group_name_H-M   'P 1'
#
loop_
_entity.id
_entity.type
_entity.pdbx_description
1 polymer ?
#
loop_
_entity_poly.entity_id
_entity_poly.type
_entity_poly.pdbx_seq_one_letter_code
_entity_poly.pdbx_strand_id
1 'polypeptide(L)'
;MLSVGINRAVDLLAAAQLKAGRTLGEHPDGGEVELKRGRFGSYVEHKKLRASLPRGIEMSDVTLEQAIALLQDKAASPPKKKKSGKKSSTKKKTTTKS
;
A
#
# COMPACT_ATOMS: atom_id res chain seq x y z
N MET A 1 1.22 -13.91 33.25
CA MET A 1 1.89 -14.35 32.01
C MET A 1 0.87 -14.45 30.90
N LEU A 2 1.02 -13.73 29.80
CA LEU A 2 0.14 -13.88 28.63
C LEU A 2 0.58 -15.13 27.85
N SER A 3 -0.10 -16.26 28.05
CA SER A 3 0.07 -17.45 27.20
C SER A 3 -0.71 -17.23 25.90
N VAL A 4 -0.01 -16.87 24.83
CA VAL A 4 -0.58 -16.78 23.49
C VAL A 4 -0.54 -18.20 22.90
N GLY A 5 -1.68 -18.87 22.84
CA GLY A 5 -1.78 -20.17 22.17
C GLY A 5 -1.35 -20.08 20.70
N ILE A 6 -0.79 -21.16 20.16
CA ILE A 6 -0.20 -21.26 18.81
C ILE A 6 -1.08 -20.60 17.73
N ASN A 7 -2.39 -20.83 17.78
CA ASN A 7 -3.33 -20.27 16.79
C ASN A 7 -3.34 -18.74 16.78
N ARG A 8 -3.28 -18.11 17.97
CA ARG A 8 -3.26 -16.65 18.09
C ARG A 8 -1.89 -16.05 17.74
N ALA A 9 -0.82 -16.83 17.84
CA ALA A 9 0.50 -16.42 17.34
C ALA A 9 0.52 -16.35 15.81
N VAL A 10 -0.11 -17.31 15.13
CA VAL A 10 -0.23 -17.34 13.67
C VAL A 10 -1.06 -16.16 13.14
N ASP A 11 -2.20 -15.86 13.76
CA ASP A 11 -3.03 -14.70 13.38
C ASP A 11 -2.29 -13.37 13.52
N LEU A 12 -1.51 -13.21 14.59
CA LEU A 12 -0.70 -12.00 14.79
C LEU A 12 0.41 -11.87 13.76
N LEU A 13 1.00 -12.99 13.33
CA LEU A 13 2.05 -13.02 12.32
C LEU A 13 1.49 -12.67 10.93
N ALA A 14 0.32 -13.22 10.58
CA ALA A 14 -0.40 -12.87 9.36
C ALA A 14 -0.79 -11.38 9.34
N ALA A 15 -1.36 -10.87 10.45
CA ALA A 15 -1.71 -9.46 10.57
C ALA A 15 -0.48 -8.53 10.54
N ALA A 16 0.67 -8.98 11.05
CA ALA A 16 1.92 -8.24 10.99
C ALA A 16 2.51 -8.23 9.58
N GLN A 17 2.44 -9.33 8.83
CA GLN A 17 2.86 -9.38 7.43
C GLN A 17 2.05 -8.45 6.54
N LEU A 18 0.74 -8.28 6.77
CA LEU A 18 -0.05 -7.26 6.06
C LEU A 18 0.38 -5.81 6.38
N LYS A 19 1.09 -5.59 7.48
CA LYS A 19 1.61 -4.27 7.89
C LYS A 19 3.04 -4.05 7.44
N ALA A 20 3.85 -5.10 7.40
CA ALA A 20 5.18 -5.08 6.82
C ALA A 20 5.06 -4.96 5.30
N GLY A 21 5.90 -4.13 4.69
CA GLY A 21 5.95 -4.04 3.23
C GLY A 21 6.21 -5.40 2.58
N ARG A 22 5.78 -5.56 1.32
CA ARG A 22 6.05 -6.76 0.52
C ARG A 22 6.89 -6.41 -0.70
N THR A 23 7.71 -7.34 -1.14
CA THR A 23 8.47 -7.19 -2.38
C THR A 23 7.64 -7.71 -3.56
N LEU A 24 7.55 -6.93 -4.64
CA LEU A 24 6.72 -7.26 -5.81
C LEU A 24 7.52 -8.00 -6.90
N GLY A 25 8.84 -7.82 -6.96
CA GLY A 25 9.73 -8.45 -7.94
C GLY A 25 10.75 -7.47 -8.51
N GLU A 26 11.42 -7.85 -9.59
CA GLU A 26 12.38 -6.99 -10.29
C GLU A 26 11.72 -6.09 -11.34
N HIS A 27 12.24 -4.87 -11.46
CA HIS A 27 11.87 -3.92 -12.50
C HIS A 27 12.57 -4.29 -13.82
N PRO A 28 11.96 -4.07 -15.00
CA PRO A 28 12.62 -4.28 -16.30
C PRO A 28 13.92 -3.47 -16.48
N ASP A 29 13.99 -2.26 -15.89
CA ASP A 29 15.22 -1.44 -15.83
C ASP A 29 16.23 -1.89 -14.74
N GLY A 30 16.03 -3.09 -14.21
CA GLY A 30 16.84 -3.73 -13.18
C GLY A 30 16.60 -3.20 -11.77
N GLY A 31 16.78 -4.06 -10.77
CA GLY A 31 16.62 -3.77 -9.35
C GLY A 31 15.20 -4.02 -8.82
N GLU A 32 15.10 -4.15 -7.52
CA GLU A 32 13.92 -4.67 -6.85
C GLU A 32 12.85 -3.58 -6.61
N VAL A 33 11.59 -3.96 -6.79
CA VAL A 33 10.41 -3.13 -6.57
C VAL A 33 9.78 -3.54 -5.25
N GLU A 34 9.83 -2.63 -4.27
CA GLU A 34 9.33 -2.85 -2.93
C GLU A 34 8.07 -2.04 -2.68
N LEU A 35 7.07 -2.67 -2.05
CA LEU A 35 5.84 -2.03 -1.64
C LEU A 35 5.84 -1.85 -0.12
N LYS A 36 5.92 -0.61 0.37
CA LYS A 36 6.05 -0.30 1.79
C LYS A 36 4.87 0.55 2.29
N ARG A 37 4.55 0.43 3.58
CA ARG A 37 3.57 1.30 4.25
C ARG A 37 4.29 2.43 4.98
N GLY A 38 3.95 3.68 4.65
CA GLY A 38 4.50 4.88 5.30
C GLY A 38 3.44 5.73 6.00
N ARG A 39 3.86 6.87 6.58
CA ARG A 39 2.98 7.82 7.31
C ARG A 39 1.81 8.33 6.48
N PHE A 40 2.00 8.48 5.16
CA PHE A 40 1.01 9.06 4.25
C PHE A 40 0.20 8.01 3.49
N GLY A 41 0.42 6.73 3.78
CA GLY A 41 -0.12 5.61 3.02
C GLY A 41 0.98 4.76 2.40
N SER A 42 0.55 3.80 1.60
CA SER A 42 1.42 2.83 0.96
C SER A 42 2.11 3.44 -0.27
N TYR A 43 3.35 3.04 -0.50
CA TYR A 43 4.16 3.53 -1.62
C TYR A 43 5.02 2.41 -2.21
N VAL A 44 5.32 2.55 -3.50
CA VAL A 44 6.30 1.74 -4.22
C VAL A 44 7.64 2.44 -4.18
N GLU A 45 8.70 1.69 -3.92
CA GLU A 45 10.09 2.12 -3.97
C GLU A 45 10.85 1.26 -4.96
N HIS A 46 11.62 1.92 -5.84
CA HIS A 46 12.57 1.27 -6.74
C HIS A 46 13.87 2.09 -6.76
N LYS A 47 14.96 1.51 -6.26
CA LYS A 47 16.27 2.17 -6.11
C LYS A 47 16.19 3.54 -5.40
N LYS A 48 16.13 4.64 -6.16
CA LYS A 48 16.01 6.03 -5.66
C LYS A 48 14.67 6.68 -5.97
N LEU A 49 13.83 6.04 -6.77
CA LEU A 49 12.51 6.52 -7.16
C LEU A 49 11.45 5.99 -6.21
N ARG A 50 10.53 6.87 -5.81
CA ARG A 50 9.41 6.54 -4.93
C ARG A 50 8.11 7.06 -5.52
N ALA A 51 7.13 6.18 -5.65
CA ALA A 51 5.78 6.51 -6.12
C ALA A 51 4.75 6.15 -5.05
N SER A 52 3.99 7.15 -4.59
CA SER A 52 2.83 6.90 -3.71
C SER A 52 1.73 6.18 -4.48
N LEU A 53 1.07 5.23 -3.82
CA LEU A 53 -0.14 4.63 -4.38
C LEU A 53 -1.28 5.66 -4.43
N PRO A 54 -2.20 5.52 -5.40
CA PRO A 54 -3.47 6.23 -5.42
C PRO A 54 -4.30 5.93 -4.16
N ARG A 55 -5.11 6.90 -3.73
CA ARG A 55 -6.07 6.70 -2.65
C ARG A 55 -7.13 5.67 -3.08
N GLY A 56 -7.29 4.61 -2.29
CA GLY A 56 -8.28 3.56 -2.51
C GLY A 56 -7.71 2.26 -3.09
N ILE A 57 -6.41 2.20 -3.40
CA ILE A 57 -5.73 0.96 -3.75
C ILE A 57 -4.97 0.47 -2.52
N GLU A 58 -5.29 -0.75 -2.09
CA GLU A 58 -4.62 -1.41 -0.97
C GLU A 58 -3.32 -2.08 -1.40
N MET A 59 -2.43 -2.34 -0.44
CA MET A 59 -1.15 -3.00 -0.72
C MET A 59 -1.31 -4.41 -1.27
N SER A 60 -2.41 -5.07 -0.93
CA SER A 60 -2.75 -6.42 -1.42
C SER A 60 -2.99 -6.45 -2.92
N ASP A 61 -3.53 -5.36 -3.47
CA ASP A 61 -4.10 -5.33 -4.82
C ASP A 61 -3.11 -4.81 -5.87
N VAL A 62 -1.99 -4.21 -5.42
CA VAL A 62 -0.95 -3.72 -6.33
C VAL A 62 -0.14 -4.85 -6.92
N THR A 63 -0.14 -4.92 -8.24
CA THR A 63 0.72 -5.82 -9.03
C THR A 63 2.02 -5.14 -9.44
N LEU A 64 3.02 -5.93 -9.83
CA LEU A 64 4.30 -5.44 -10.32
C LEU A 64 4.14 -4.50 -11.53
N GLU A 65 3.27 -4.83 -12.48
CA GLU A 65 3.00 -4.00 -13.66
C GLU A 65 2.45 -2.62 -13.30
N GLN A 66 1.49 -2.55 -12.37
CA GLN A 66 0.95 -1.29 -11.89
C GLN A 66 2.01 -0.47 -11.14
N ALA A 67 2.88 -1.14 -10.36
CA ALA A 67 3.97 -0.51 -9.65
C ALA A 67 4.98 0.12 -10.62
N ILE A 68 5.34 -0.59 -11.69
CA ILE A 68 6.21 -0.10 -12.78
C ILE A 68 5.57 1.13 -13.45
N ALA A 69 4.29 1.05 -13.83
CA ALA A 69 3.59 2.16 -14.45
C ALA A 69 3.59 3.43 -13.58
N LEU A 70 3.34 3.28 -12.27
CA LEU A 70 3.37 4.39 -11.31
C LEU A 70 4.77 5.01 -11.16
N LEU A 71 5.83 4.20 -11.23
CA LEU A 71 7.22 4.66 -11.18
C LEU A 71 7.60 5.40 -12.45
N GLN A 72 7.24 4.88 -13.62
CA GLN A 72 7.47 5.52 -14.91
C GLN A 72 6.74 6.85 -15.03
N ASP A 73 5.47 6.92 -14.62
CA ASP A 73 4.70 8.17 -14.57
C ASP A 73 5.36 9.23 -13.68
N LYS A 74 5.96 8.80 -12.55
CA LYS A 74 6.69 9.70 -11.65
C LYS A 74 8.01 10.17 -12.23
N ALA A 75 8.71 9.31 -12.97
CA ALA A 75 9.95 9.64 -13.65
C ALA A 75 9.72 10.60 -14.83
N ALA A 76 8.64 10.38 -15.60
CA ALA A 76 8.29 11.19 -16.76
C ALA A 76 7.61 12.53 -16.42
N SER A 77 6.95 12.63 -15.26
CA SER A 77 6.26 13.86 -14.83
C SER A 77 6.76 14.39 -13.47
N PRO A 78 7.57 15.48 -13.44
CA PRO A 78 7.78 16.23 -12.19
C PRO A 78 6.41 16.72 -11.64
N PRO A 79 6.26 16.93 -10.33
CA PRO A 79 5.00 16.76 -9.61
C PRO A 79 3.91 17.75 -10.04
N LYS A 80 3.18 17.43 -11.10
CA LYS A 80 1.86 18.00 -11.35
C LYS A 80 0.90 17.25 -10.44
N LYS A 81 0.47 17.93 -9.37
CA LYS A 81 -0.71 17.59 -8.56
C LYS A 81 -1.89 17.28 -9.49
N LYS A 82 -2.05 16.02 -9.94
CA LYS A 82 -3.27 15.59 -10.61
C LYS A 82 -4.29 15.24 -9.53
N LYS A 83 -5.26 16.15 -9.41
CA LYS A 83 -6.55 16.00 -8.75
C LYS A 83 -7.12 14.59 -9.02
N SER A 84 -7.29 13.77 -7.99
CA SER A 84 -8.40 12.82 -7.95
C SER A 84 -9.42 13.33 -6.93
N GLY A 85 -10.17 14.34 -7.37
CA GLY A 85 -11.40 14.74 -6.70
C GLY A 85 -12.47 13.68 -6.95
N LYS A 86 -12.99 13.13 -5.83
CA LYS A 86 -14.40 12.76 -5.58
C LYS A 86 -14.99 11.53 -6.32
N LYS A 87 -15.09 10.41 -5.58
CA LYS A 87 -16.36 9.67 -5.41
C LYS A 87 -16.43 9.01 -4.01
N SER A 88 -17.34 9.57 -3.19
CA SER A 88 -18.16 9.01 -2.09
C SER A 88 -17.70 7.74 -1.36
N SER A 89 -17.71 7.64 -0.03
CA SER A 89 -18.74 8.14 0.89
C SER A 89 -18.25 8.17 2.35
N THR A 90 -18.49 9.30 3.00
CA THR A 90 -18.71 9.35 4.44
C THR A 90 -20.10 8.75 4.69
N LYS A 91 -20.23 7.73 5.55
CA LYS A 91 -21.44 7.58 6.36
C LYS A 91 -21.10 7.12 7.77
N LYS A 92 -20.85 8.14 8.60
CA LYS A 92 -21.19 8.13 10.03
C LYS A 92 -22.65 7.69 10.17
N LYS A 93 -22.95 6.68 10.99
CA LYS A 93 -24.26 6.57 11.65
C LYS A 93 -24.07 6.14 13.10
N THR A 94 -24.29 7.11 13.99
CA THR A 94 -24.67 6.94 15.39
C THR A 94 -26.12 6.43 15.51
N THR A 95 -26.36 5.58 16.53
CA THR A 95 -27.58 5.33 17.35
C THR A 95 -28.85 4.63 16.78
N THR A 96 -29.31 3.52 17.41
CA THR A 96 -30.50 3.41 18.33
C THR A 96 -31.19 2.01 18.38
N LYS A 97 -31.49 1.55 19.62
CA LYS A 97 -32.51 0.57 20.13
C LYS A 97 -32.51 -0.92 19.75
N SER A 98 -32.42 -1.75 20.80
CA SER A 98 -33.48 -2.68 21.22
C SER A 98 -33.60 -2.59 22.74
#